data_AF-A0A7W8M514-F1
#
_entry.id   AF-A0A7W8M514-F1
#
_cell.length_a   1.000
_cell.length_b   1.000
_cell.length_c   1.000
_cell.angle_alpha   90.00
_cell.angle_beta   90.00
_cell.angle_gamma   90.00
#
_symmetry.space_group_name_H-M   'P 1'
#
loop_
_entity.id
_entity.type
_entity.pdbx_description
1 polymer ?
#
loop_
_entity_poly.entity_id
_entity_poly.type
_entity_poly.pdbx_seq_one_letter_code
_entity_poly.pdbx_strand_id
1 'polypeptide(L)'
;MPGYIIHLTEAKLIMELLEQRRQPLSVSWRQSFLYGSLLPDAVPKMSKHYSHFWRSDAEIYAIRTPQWKLFLKKYGMDVRDPKMLGYLAHLYLDQRFFDEYFPGLIEFLDAGGCPAGVLKDIRYGVIKKSGERVPLSRLFSGEYMYGDYTRLNLFLYRRYLIDLPKIPEDDPEPGSRQVEECLPCDMKGLLAHLKDYLKSSAALESCEKIRGERVCLEDQLKVFEKFSLEKFLMDVAGDFCAL
;
A
#
# COMPACT_ATOMS: atom_id res chain seq x y z
N MET A 1 -6.80 9.57 0.55
CA MET A 1 -6.78 8.67 -0.62
C MET A 1 -6.21 7.34 -0.13
N PRO A 2 -6.97 6.24 -0.22
CA PRO A 2 -6.62 5.00 0.46
C PRO A 2 -5.62 4.20 -0.37
N GLY A 3 -4.32 4.36 -0.09
CA GLY A 3 -3.29 3.43 -0.58
C GLY A 3 -3.56 1.98 -0.14
N TYR A 4 -4.48 1.77 0.80
CA TYR A 4 -4.86 0.50 1.42
C TYR A 4 -5.20 -0.63 0.43
N ILE A 5 -5.78 -0.32 -0.74
CA ILE A 5 -6.18 -1.36 -1.71
C ILE A 5 -4.95 -2.10 -2.27
N ILE A 6 -3.79 -1.43 -2.41
CA ILE A 6 -2.58 -2.09 -2.89
C ILE A 6 -2.11 -3.17 -1.90
N HIS A 7 -2.17 -2.87 -0.60
CA HIS A 7 -1.82 -3.83 0.46
C HIS A 7 -2.82 -4.98 0.55
N LEU A 8 -4.12 -4.70 0.40
CA LEU A 8 -5.12 -5.77 0.34
C LEU A 8 -4.97 -6.64 -0.91
N THR A 9 -4.50 -6.05 -2.02
CA THR A 9 -4.21 -6.78 -3.25
C THR A 9 -3.01 -7.70 -3.07
N GLU A 10 -1.91 -7.20 -2.51
CA GLU A 10 -0.76 -8.04 -2.18
C GLU A 10 -1.15 -9.14 -1.19
N ALA A 11 -1.91 -8.81 -0.14
CA ALA A 11 -2.38 -9.79 0.82
C ALA A 11 -3.23 -10.89 0.15
N LYS A 12 -4.09 -10.53 -0.80
CA LYS A 12 -4.85 -11.50 -1.61
C LYS A 12 -3.92 -12.43 -2.40
N LEU A 13 -2.92 -11.87 -3.09
CA LEU A 13 -1.94 -12.64 -3.86
C LEU A 13 -1.14 -13.61 -2.98
N ILE A 14 -0.66 -13.14 -1.82
CA ILE A 14 0.04 -13.99 -0.85
C ILE A 14 -0.84 -15.15 -0.41
N MET A 15 -2.12 -14.90 -0.06
CA MET A 15 -3.04 -15.97 0.33
C MET A 15 -3.23 -17.00 -0.78
N GLU A 16 -3.43 -16.57 -2.02
CA GLU A 16 -3.58 -17.48 -3.17
C GLU A 16 -2.32 -18.34 -3.37
N LEU A 17 -1.13 -17.74 -3.29
CA LEU A 17 0.14 -18.46 -3.41
C LEU A 17 0.37 -19.46 -2.25
N LEU A 18 -0.01 -19.09 -1.03
CA LEU A 18 0.07 -20.00 0.12
C LEU A 18 -0.90 -21.18 -0.03
N GLU A 19 -2.11 -20.95 -0.51
CA GLU A 19 -3.12 -21.98 -0.76
C GLU A 19 -2.72 -22.93 -1.90
N GLN A 20 -2.02 -22.45 -2.92
CA GLN A 20 -1.45 -23.31 -3.97
C GLN A 20 -0.39 -24.27 -3.42
N ARG A 21 0.34 -23.88 -2.37
CA ARG A 21 1.43 -24.67 -1.76
C ARG A 21 0.97 -25.54 -0.58
N ARG A 22 -0.23 -25.31 -0.04
CA ARG A 22 -0.72 -25.91 1.22
C ARG A 22 -2.19 -26.31 1.11
N GLN A 23 -2.82 -26.60 2.25
CA GLN A 23 -4.27 -26.74 2.37
C GLN A 23 -4.98 -25.38 2.37
N PRO A 24 -6.28 -25.31 2.03
CA PRO A 24 -7.06 -24.07 2.08
C PRO A 24 -6.94 -23.38 3.44
N LEU A 25 -6.74 -22.06 3.42
CA LEU A 25 -6.70 -21.27 4.65
C LEU A 25 -8.09 -21.24 5.30
N SER A 26 -8.17 -21.08 6.62
CA SER A 26 -9.45 -20.89 7.30
C SER A 26 -9.97 -19.46 7.10
N VAL A 27 -11.27 -19.24 7.27
CA VAL A 27 -11.85 -17.88 7.21
C VAL A 27 -11.23 -16.97 8.27
N SER A 28 -11.05 -17.46 9.49
CA SER A 28 -10.42 -16.72 10.59
C SER A 28 -8.97 -16.32 10.26
N TRP A 29 -8.20 -17.23 9.63
CA TRP A 29 -6.83 -16.94 9.19
C TRP A 29 -6.82 -15.80 8.18
N ARG A 30 -7.66 -15.87 7.12
CA ARG A 30 -7.72 -14.84 6.08
C ARG A 30 -8.11 -13.48 6.64
N GLN A 31 -9.11 -13.44 7.52
CA GLN A 31 -9.55 -12.20 8.17
C GLN A 31 -8.45 -11.59 9.05
N SER A 32 -7.76 -12.42 9.84
CA SER A 32 -6.65 -11.97 10.70
C SER A 32 -5.48 -11.44 9.87
N PHE A 33 -5.14 -12.09 8.76
CA PHE A 33 -4.09 -11.65 7.85
C PHE A 33 -4.41 -10.32 7.16
N LEU A 34 -5.61 -10.18 6.58
CA LEU A 34 -6.09 -8.92 5.98
C LEU A 34 -6.17 -7.78 7.00
N TYR A 35 -6.57 -8.07 8.24
CA TYR A 35 -6.55 -7.09 9.33
C TYR A 35 -5.11 -6.63 9.59
N GLY A 36 -4.18 -7.58 9.70
CA GLY A 36 -2.75 -7.32 9.87
C GLY A 36 -2.16 -6.42 8.79
N SER A 37 -2.50 -6.66 7.52
CA SER A 37 -1.95 -5.90 6.38
C SER A 37 -2.42 -4.45 6.30
N LEU A 38 -3.38 -4.05 7.12
CA LEU A 38 -3.86 -2.67 7.23
C LEU A 38 -3.41 -1.97 8.52
N LEU A 39 -2.92 -2.72 9.51
CA LEU A 39 -2.55 -2.17 10.82
C LEU A 39 -1.52 -1.02 10.73
N PRO A 40 -0.44 -1.10 9.93
CA PRO A 40 0.55 -0.03 9.91
C PRO A 40 -0.04 1.30 9.46
N ASP A 41 -1.06 1.24 8.59
CA ASP A 41 -1.73 2.38 7.98
C ASP A 41 -2.95 2.88 8.76
N ALA A 42 -3.43 2.10 9.74
CA ALA A 42 -4.55 2.47 10.58
C ALA A 42 -4.22 3.64 11.52
N VAL A 43 -2.94 3.79 11.91
CA VAL A 43 -2.51 4.78 12.87
C VAL A 43 -2.57 6.20 12.32
N PRO A 44 -2.73 7.23 13.18
CA PRO A 44 -2.64 8.62 12.77
C PRO A 44 -1.30 8.94 12.09
N LYS A 45 -1.30 9.91 11.17
CA LYS A 45 -0.09 10.32 10.42
C LYS A 45 1.12 10.60 11.31
N MET A 46 0.90 11.19 12.49
CA MET A 46 1.97 11.51 13.44
C MET A 46 2.60 10.31 14.14
N SER A 47 1.98 9.13 14.05
CA SER A 47 2.45 7.88 14.63
C SER A 47 3.03 6.92 13.59
N LYS A 48 3.00 7.29 12.30
CA LYS A 48 3.47 6.42 11.22
C LYS A 48 4.94 6.04 11.34
N HIS A 49 5.79 6.85 11.95
CA HIS A 49 7.18 6.50 12.16
C HIS A 49 7.36 5.28 13.08
N TYR A 50 6.47 5.11 14.06
CA TYR A 50 6.44 3.91 14.91
C TYR A 50 5.91 2.70 14.13
N SER A 51 4.76 2.83 13.47
CA SER A 51 4.13 1.69 12.79
C SER A 51 4.86 1.21 11.54
N HIS A 52 5.58 2.11 10.85
CA HIS A 52 6.36 1.76 9.67
C HIS A 52 7.84 1.51 10.02
N PHE A 53 8.22 1.56 11.30
CA PHE A 53 9.61 1.35 11.74
C PHE A 53 10.60 2.27 10.99
N TRP A 54 10.22 3.53 10.80
CA TRP A 54 11.08 4.48 10.09
C TRP A 54 12.36 4.74 10.88
N ARG A 55 13.45 4.98 10.15
CA ARG A 55 14.70 5.43 10.75
C ARG A 55 14.54 6.82 11.35
N SER A 56 15.37 7.14 12.35
CA SER A 56 15.35 8.45 13.02
C SER A 56 15.61 9.63 12.08
N ASP A 57 16.28 9.41 10.95
CA ASP A 57 16.58 10.41 9.93
C ASP A 57 15.55 10.46 8.78
N ALA A 58 14.50 9.63 8.80
CA ALA A 58 13.53 9.53 7.71
C ALA A 58 12.83 10.87 7.37
N GLU A 59 12.75 11.81 8.31
CA GLU A 59 12.08 13.09 8.10
C GLU A 59 12.73 13.98 7.04
N ILE A 60 14.04 13.83 6.81
CA ILE A 60 14.78 14.64 5.85
C ILE A 60 14.57 14.19 4.40
N TYR A 61 13.99 13.01 4.19
CA TYR A 61 13.76 12.43 2.87
C TYR A 61 12.30 12.62 2.42
N ALA A 62 12.09 12.78 1.12
CA ALA A 62 10.74 12.90 0.55
C ALA A 62 9.97 11.58 0.62
N ILE A 63 10.69 10.46 0.54
CA ILE A 63 10.16 9.12 0.64
C ILE A 63 10.66 8.50 1.94
N ARG A 64 9.74 7.89 2.68
CA ARG A 64 10.03 7.28 3.98
C ARG A 64 9.76 5.80 3.91
N THR A 65 10.82 5.06 3.60
CA THR A 65 10.77 3.61 3.44
C THR A 65 10.71 2.93 4.81
N PRO A 66 9.77 2.00 5.05
CA PRO A 66 9.76 1.20 6.26
C PRO A 66 11.01 0.31 6.37
N GLN A 67 11.24 -0.21 7.58
CA GLN A 67 12.33 -1.16 7.84
C GLN A 67 11.76 -2.46 8.42
N TRP A 68 11.27 -3.36 7.56
CA TRP A 68 10.61 -4.59 8.01
C TRP A 68 11.51 -5.51 8.86
N LYS A 69 12.84 -5.44 8.68
CA LYS A 69 13.79 -6.18 9.52
C LYS A 69 13.79 -5.71 10.98
N LEU A 70 13.46 -4.46 11.26
CA LEU A 70 13.31 -3.96 12.63
C LEU A 70 12.06 -4.54 13.30
N PHE A 71 10.98 -4.72 12.54
CA PHE A 71 9.79 -5.44 13.01
C PHE A 71 10.14 -6.89 13.38
N LEU A 72 10.87 -7.61 12.52
CA LEU A 72 11.32 -8.97 12.84
C LEU A 72 12.25 -9.03 14.04
N LYS A 73 13.12 -8.03 14.21
CA LYS A 73 13.98 -7.95 15.40
C LYS A 73 13.16 -7.76 16.69
N LYS A 74 12.06 -7.00 16.63
CA LYS A 74 11.18 -6.74 17.78
C LYS A 74 10.31 -7.95 18.11
N TYR A 75 9.66 -8.55 17.12
CA TYR A 75 8.64 -9.58 17.33
C TYR A 75 9.12 -11.02 17.06
N GLY A 76 10.31 -11.22 16.49
CA GLY A 76 10.84 -12.54 16.17
C GLY A 76 10.19 -13.19 14.93
N MET A 77 10.79 -14.28 14.47
CA MET A 77 10.44 -14.97 13.20
C MET A 77 9.34 -16.03 13.32
N ASP A 78 8.83 -16.34 14.51
CA ASP A 78 7.77 -17.36 14.68
C ASP A 78 6.39 -16.76 14.36
N VAL A 79 6.19 -16.41 13.08
CA VAL A 79 5.01 -15.71 12.59
C VAL A 79 3.86 -16.69 12.30
N ARG A 80 3.55 -17.58 13.25
CA ARG A 80 2.34 -18.42 13.19
C ARG A 80 1.06 -17.60 13.30
N ASP A 81 1.16 -16.39 13.85
CA ASP A 81 0.06 -15.43 13.93
C ASP A 81 -0.17 -14.76 12.56
N PRO A 82 -1.32 -15.01 11.90
CA PRO A 82 -1.62 -14.43 10.59
C PRO A 82 -1.65 -12.89 10.63
N LYS A 83 -2.06 -12.29 11.75
CA LYS A 83 -2.10 -10.83 11.92
C LYS A 83 -0.70 -10.24 11.87
N MET A 84 0.27 -10.87 12.53
CA MET A 84 1.67 -10.45 12.49
C MET A 84 2.27 -10.64 11.10
N LEU A 85 1.89 -11.72 10.41
CA LEU A 85 2.34 -11.97 9.05
C LEU A 85 1.77 -10.93 8.07
N GLY A 86 0.52 -10.52 8.24
CA GLY A 86 -0.09 -9.44 7.46
C GLY A 86 0.61 -8.11 7.67
N TYR A 87 0.97 -7.77 8.91
CA TYR A 87 1.75 -6.58 9.23
C TYR A 87 3.11 -6.60 8.53
N LEU A 88 3.79 -7.74 8.60
CA LEU A 88 5.08 -7.93 7.95
C LEU A 88 4.98 -7.80 6.43
N ALA A 89 3.94 -8.36 5.80
CA ALA A 89 3.67 -8.23 4.37
C ALA A 89 3.53 -6.75 3.96
N HIS A 90 2.76 -5.96 4.72
CA HIS A 90 2.63 -4.53 4.49
C HIS A 90 3.99 -3.81 4.48
N LEU A 91 4.80 -4.02 5.52
CA LEU A 91 6.12 -3.37 5.61
C LEU A 91 7.06 -3.84 4.50
N TYR A 92 6.97 -5.11 4.11
CA TYR A 92 7.76 -5.68 3.03
C TYR A 92 7.40 -5.05 1.69
N LEU A 93 6.10 -4.93 1.38
CA LEU A 93 5.61 -4.28 0.18
C LEU A 93 6.05 -2.83 0.08
N ASP A 94 5.81 -2.04 1.12
CA ASP A 94 6.16 -0.62 1.11
C ASP A 94 7.66 -0.43 0.94
N GLN A 95 8.48 -1.27 1.60
CA GLN A 95 9.92 -1.19 1.44
C GLN A 95 10.33 -1.47 -0.01
N ARG A 96 9.87 -2.58 -0.59
CA ARG A 96 10.15 -2.96 -1.99
C ARG A 96 9.60 -1.92 -2.97
N PHE A 97 8.43 -1.36 -2.69
CA PHE A 97 7.79 -0.36 -3.53
C PHE A 97 8.65 0.88 -3.65
N PHE A 98 9.14 1.42 -2.53
CA PHE A 98 9.96 2.63 -2.55
C PHE A 98 11.40 2.39 -2.99
N ASP A 99 11.97 1.22 -2.66
CA ASP A 99 13.36 0.92 -3.01
C ASP A 99 13.51 0.51 -4.49
N GLU A 100 12.49 -0.12 -5.09
CA GLU A 100 12.64 -0.79 -6.39
C GLU A 100 11.66 -0.32 -7.47
N TYR A 101 10.39 -0.13 -7.12
CA TYR A 101 9.36 0.23 -8.10
C TYR A 101 9.27 1.74 -8.32
N PHE A 102 9.19 2.52 -7.24
CA PHE A 102 9.04 3.97 -7.26
C PHE A 102 10.17 4.69 -8.04
N PRO A 103 11.45 4.30 -7.93
CA PRO A 103 12.51 4.92 -8.73
C PRO A 103 12.34 4.68 -10.23
N GLY A 104 11.61 3.64 -10.64
CA GLY A 104 11.20 3.40 -12.02
C GLY A 104 10.07 4.31 -12.50
N LEU A 105 9.32 4.92 -11.58
CA LEU A 105 8.21 5.83 -11.89
C LEU A 105 8.66 7.30 -11.90
N ILE A 106 9.39 7.72 -10.86
CA ILE A 106 9.71 9.11 -10.58
C ILE A 106 11.21 9.29 -10.34
N GLU A 107 11.78 10.33 -10.94
CA GLU A 107 13.09 10.87 -10.56
C GLU A 107 12.92 12.25 -9.90
N PHE A 108 13.48 12.43 -8.71
CA PHE A 108 13.44 13.71 -8.02
C PHE A 108 14.61 14.60 -8.41
N LEU A 109 14.32 15.85 -8.74
CA LEU A 109 15.29 16.85 -9.15
C LEU A 109 15.26 18.09 -8.26
N ASP A 110 16.43 18.70 -8.09
CA ASP A 110 16.58 20.01 -7.46
C ASP A 110 16.22 21.18 -8.40
N ALA A 111 16.57 22.41 -8.00
CA ALA A 111 16.36 23.61 -8.81
C ALA A 111 17.20 23.63 -10.09
N GLY A 112 18.42 23.08 -10.05
CA GLY A 112 19.34 22.99 -11.18
C GLY A 112 19.01 21.87 -12.15
N GLY A 113 18.12 20.95 -11.76
CA GLY A 113 17.79 19.76 -12.56
C GLY A 113 18.69 18.56 -12.28
N CYS A 114 19.44 18.57 -11.17
CA CYS A 114 20.26 17.44 -10.73
C CYS A 114 19.44 16.50 -9.82
N PRO A 115 19.72 15.18 -9.82
CA PRO A 115 19.07 14.23 -8.91
C PRO A 115 19.23 14.63 -7.44
N ALA A 116 18.12 14.59 -6.69
CA ALA A 116 18.08 14.99 -5.29
C ALA A 116 17.31 13.98 -4.43
N GLY A 117 17.92 13.53 -3.32
CA GLY A 117 17.28 12.62 -2.36
C GLY A 117 16.71 13.31 -1.11
N VAL A 118 17.25 14.47 -0.74
CA VAL A 118 16.84 15.20 0.48
C VAL A 118 15.66 16.12 0.16
N LEU A 119 14.58 16.01 0.94
CA LEU A 119 13.31 16.71 0.73
C LEU A 119 13.48 18.22 0.53
N LYS A 120 14.34 18.85 1.33
CA LYS A 120 14.57 20.31 1.28
C LYS A 120 15.16 20.78 -0.06
N ASP A 121 15.85 19.89 -0.77
CA ASP A 121 16.56 20.19 -2.01
C ASP A 121 15.69 19.88 -3.24
N ILE A 122 14.73 18.96 -3.09
CA ILE A 122 13.81 18.57 -4.17
C ILE A 122 12.89 19.74 -4.55
N ARG A 123 12.75 19.97 -5.85
CA ARG A 123 11.83 20.96 -6.43
C ARG A 123 10.84 20.32 -7.39
N TYR A 124 11.27 19.28 -8.11
CA TYR A 124 10.47 18.64 -9.13
C TYR A 124 10.56 17.12 -9.03
N GLY A 125 9.51 16.44 -9.50
CA GLY A 125 9.58 15.04 -9.90
C GLY A 125 9.42 14.93 -11.41
N VAL A 126 10.25 14.13 -12.06
CA VAL A 126 10.09 13.75 -13.46
C VAL A 126 9.37 12.42 -13.51
N ILE A 127 8.21 12.41 -14.17
CA ILE A 127 7.44 11.19 -14.42
C ILE A 127 8.10 10.45 -15.58
N LYS A 128 8.75 9.32 -15.32
CA LYS A 128 9.55 8.59 -16.33
C LYS A 128 8.71 8.11 -17.51
N LYS A 129 7.45 7.77 -17.27
CA LYS A 129 6.48 7.36 -18.30
C LYS A 129 6.29 8.41 -19.40
N SER A 130 6.19 9.70 -19.02
CA SER A 130 5.88 10.79 -19.95
C SER A 130 7.04 11.74 -20.20
N GLY A 131 8.09 11.70 -19.37
CA GLY A 131 9.14 12.71 -19.31
C GLY A 131 8.69 14.04 -18.68
N GLU A 132 7.45 14.12 -18.18
CA GLU A 132 6.88 15.35 -17.65
C GLU A 132 7.55 15.76 -16.34
N ARG A 133 8.04 17.00 -16.26
CA ARG A 133 8.60 17.60 -15.05
C ARG A 133 7.51 18.33 -14.27
N VAL A 134 7.17 17.80 -13.10
CA VAL A 134 6.07 18.30 -12.25
C VAL A 134 6.63 18.89 -10.96
N PRO A 135 6.20 20.08 -10.51
CA PRO A 135 6.57 20.59 -9.19
C PRO A 135 6.20 19.61 -8.08
N LEU A 136 7.05 19.48 -7.06
CA LEU A 136 6.80 18.55 -5.95
C LEU A 136 5.44 18.75 -5.27
N SER A 137 4.98 20.01 -5.18
CA SER A 137 3.66 20.38 -4.63
C SER A 137 2.47 19.84 -5.43
N ARG A 138 2.65 19.52 -6.71
CA ARG A 138 1.62 18.93 -7.58
C ARG A 138 1.79 17.43 -7.77
N LEU A 139 3.00 16.89 -7.64
CA LEU A 139 3.27 15.47 -7.86
C LEU A 139 2.40 14.57 -6.95
N PHE A 140 2.31 14.91 -5.66
CA PHE A 140 1.48 14.21 -4.68
C PHE A 140 0.07 14.81 -4.57
N SER A 141 -0.61 14.96 -5.71
CA SER A 141 -1.97 15.49 -5.78
C SER A 141 -2.91 14.53 -6.53
N GLY A 142 -4.21 14.81 -6.47
CA GLY A 142 -5.23 14.09 -7.24
C GLY A 142 -5.07 14.19 -8.75
N GLU A 143 -4.21 15.08 -9.25
CA GLU A 143 -3.91 15.20 -10.67
C GLU A 143 -2.88 14.17 -11.15
N TYR A 144 -1.99 13.69 -10.26
CA TYR A 144 -0.89 12.80 -10.57
C TYR A 144 -0.90 11.58 -9.64
N MET A 145 0.09 11.40 -8.75
CA MET A 145 0.26 10.19 -7.95
C MET A 145 -1.03 9.76 -7.26
N TYR A 146 -1.70 10.68 -6.54
CA TYR A 146 -2.89 10.33 -5.79
C TYR A 146 -4.13 10.12 -6.68
N GLY A 147 -4.16 10.76 -7.85
CA GLY A 147 -5.17 10.49 -8.88
C GLY A 147 -5.06 9.09 -9.44
N ASP A 148 -3.84 8.66 -9.76
CA ASP A 148 -3.56 7.32 -10.27
C ASP A 148 -3.89 6.24 -9.25
N TYR A 149 -3.50 6.40 -7.98
CA TYR A 149 -3.93 5.46 -6.95
C TYR A 149 -5.46 5.37 -6.85
N THR A 150 -6.19 6.49 -6.93
CA THR A 150 -7.66 6.48 -6.92
C THR A 150 -8.22 5.65 -8.10
N ARG A 151 -7.66 5.83 -9.30
CA ARG A 151 -8.04 5.08 -10.51
C ARG A 151 -7.67 3.59 -10.41
N LEU A 152 -6.47 3.29 -9.91
CA LEU A 152 -5.97 1.92 -9.70
C LEU A 152 -6.75 1.18 -8.62
N ASN A 153 -7.14 1.84 -7.54
CA ASN A 153 -7.90 1.22 -6.46
C ASN A 153 -9.17 0.53 -6.96
N LEU A 154 -9.89 1.17 -7.90
CA LEU A 154 -11.11 0.58 -8.47
C LEU A 154 -10.79 -0.64 -9.33
N PHE A 155 -9.75 -0.54 -10.15
CA PHE A 155 -9.27 -1.63 -10.99
C PHE A 155 -8.85 -2.84 -10.13
N LEU A 156 -7.96 -2.63 -9.15
CA LEU A 156 -7.46 -3.69 -8.28
C LEU A 156 -8.58 -4.34 -7.46
N TYR A 157 -9.47 -3.53 -6.88
CA TYR A 157 -10.61 -4.02 -6.10
C TYR A 157 -11.48 -5.00 -6.89
N ARG A 158 -11.78 -4.67 -8.16
CA ARG A 158 -12.59 -5.51 -9.06
C ARG A 158 -11.83 -6.71 -9.58
N ARG A 159 -10.57 -6.52 -9.99
CA ARG A 159 -9.74 -7.54 -10.64
C ARG A 159 -9.37 -8.68 -9.72
N TYR A 160 -9.10 -8.37 -8.44
CA TYR A 160 -8.63 -9.32 -7.43
C TYR A 160 -9.70 -9.70 -6.40
N LEU A 161 -10.94 -9.20 -6.57
CA LEU A 161 -12.08 -9.50 -5.69
C LEU A 161 -11.73 -9.28 -4.21
N ILE A 162 -11.30 -8.06 -3.92
CA ILE A 162 -10.71 -7.72 -2.62
C ILE A 162 -11.76 -7.78 -1.51
N ASP A 163 -11.50 -8.61 -0.51
CA ASP A 163 -12.28 -8.69 0.73
C ASP A 163 -11.79 -7.67 1.76
N LEU A 164 -12.72 -7.02 2.46
CA LEU A 164 -12.39 -6.19 3.61
C LEU A 164 -12.34 -7.04 4.90
N PRO A 165 -11.33 -6.83 5.77
CA PRO A 165 -11.33 -7.50 7.07
C PRO A 165 -12.47 -6.95 7.95
N LYS A 166 -13.02 -7.83 8.77
CA LYS A 166 -13.92 -7.47 9.86
C LYS A 166 -13.09 -7.04 11.07
N ILE A 167 -13.68 -6.18 11.90
CA ILE A 167 -13.14 -5.93 13.23
C ILE A 167 -13.45 -7.19 14.05
N PRO A 168 -12.47 -7.82 14.72
CA PRO A 168 -12.74 -8.91 15.64
C PRO A 168 -13.79 -8.49 16.66
N GLU A 169 -14.85 -9.30 16.82
CA GLU A 169 -15.91 -9.04 17.79
C GLU A 169 -15.44 -9.33 19.22
N ASP A 170 -14.46 -10.22 19.35
CA ASP A 170 -13.89 -10.68 20.62
C ASP A 170 -12.61 -9.92 21.00
N ASP A 171 -12.38 -9.79 22.31
CA ASP A 171 -11.08 -9.37 22.85
C ASP A 171 -9.96 -10.29 22.29
N PRO A 172 -8.74 -9.75 22.07
CA PRO A 172 -7.63 -10.54 21.57
C PRO A 172 -7.49 -11.83 22.39
N GLU A 173 -7.43 -12.99 21.70
CA GLU A 173 -7.29 -14.29 22.36
C GLU A 173 -6.20 -14.22 23.45
N PRO A 174 -6.41 -14.78 24.65
CA PRO A 174 -5.40 -14.79 25.69
C PRO A 174 -4.09 -15.39 25.17
N GLY A 175 -3.01 -14.59 25.16
CA GLY A 175 -1.71 -14.98 24.62
C GLY A 175 -1.44 -14.56 23.17
N SER A 176 -2.40 -13.94 22.48
CA SER A 176 -2.15 -13.32 21.18
C SER A 176 -1.19 -12.14 21.34
N ARG A 177 -0.16 -12.09 20.48
CA ARG A 177 0.82 -11.01 20.51
C ARG A 177 0.12 -9.72 20.10
N GLN A 178 0.12 -8.74 20.99
CA GLN A 178 -0.39 -7.41 20.65
C GLN A 178 0.68 -6.67 19.85
N VAL A 179 0.22 -5.97 18.81
CA VAL A 179 1.06 -5.04 18.06
C VAL A 179 1.06 -3.74 18.86
N GLU A 180 2.21 -3.40 19.43
CA GLU A 180 2.34 -2.24 20.31
C GLU A 180 2.22 -0.91 19.56
N GLU A 181 2.46 -0.91 18.25
CA GLU A 181 2.44 0.30 17.42
C GLU A 181 1.03 0.79 17.06
N CYS A 182 0.00 -0.05 17.22
CA CYS A 182 -1.34 0.22 16.69
C CYS A 182 -2.42 -0.11 17.72
N LEU A 183 -3.37 0.81 17.94
CA LEU A 183 -4.49 0.56 18.84
C LEU A 183 -5.70 0.00 18.08
N PRO A 184 -6.54 -0.87 18.69
CA PRO A 184 -7.74 -1.40 18.04
C PRO A 184 -8.73 -0.31 17.54
N CYS A 185 -8.75 0.86 18.19
CA CYS A 185 -9.60 1.98 17.77
C CYS A 185 -9.16 2.60 16.43
N ASP A 186 -7.88 2.52 16.09
CA ASP A 186 -7.32 3.09 14.86
C ASP A 186 -7.90 2.38 13.63
N MET A 187 -8.05 1.05 13.71
CA MET A 187 -8.60 0.24 12.63
C MET A 187 -10.08 0.56 12.34
N LYS A 188 -10.87 0.91 13.36
CA LYS A 188 -12.29 1.27 13.20
C LYS A 188 -12.45 2.45 12.24
N GLY A 189 -11.65 3.49 12.42
CA GLY A 189 -11.66 4.67 11.56
C GLY A 189 -11.24 4.36 10.12
N LEU A 190 -10.17 3.59 9.94
CA LEU A 190 -9.70 3.18 8.62
C LEU A 190 -10.76 2.39 7.86
N LEU A 191 -11.36 1.37 8.48
CA LEU A 191 -12.34 0.52 7.81
C LEU A 191 -13.64 1.26 7.49
N ALA A 192 -14.08 2.19 8.34
CA ALA A 192 -15.22 3.05 8.03
C ALA A 192 -14.94 3.90 6.78
N HIS A 193 -13.80 4.58 6.74
CA HIS A 193 -13.38 5.39 5.61
C HIS A 193 -13.23 4.55 4.32
N LEU A 194 -12.64 3.35 4.41
CA LEU A 194 -12.49 2.46 3.25
C LEU A 194 -13.83 1.96 2.73
N LYS A 195 -14.79 1.64 3.61
CA LYS A 195 -16.15 1.27 3.20
C LYS A 195 -16.86 2.42 2.49
N ASP A 196 -16.75 3.63 3.01
CA ASP A 196 -17.39 4.81 2.39
C ASP A 196 -16.72 5.17 1.06
N TYR A 197 -15.39 5.02 0.97
CA TYR A 197 -14.64 5.16 -0.28
C TYR A 197 -15.11 4.15 -1.33
N LEU A 198 -15.27 2.87 -0.97
CA LEU A 198 -15.71 1.84 -1.92
C LEU A 198 -17.17 2.02 -2.34
N LYS A 199 -18.06 2.45 -1.44
CA LYS A 199 -19.45 2.80 -1.78
C LYS A 199 -19.53 3.96 -2.76
N SER A 200 -18.78 5.04 -2.50
CA SER A 200 -18.74 6.21 -3.39
C SER A 200 -18.03 5.91 -4.71
N SER A 201 -16.98 5.08 -4.70
CA SER A 201 -16.25 4.68 -5.90
C SER A 201 -17.00 3.66 -6.76
N ALA A 202 -17.83 2.81 -6.16
CA ALA A 202 -18.76 1.96 -6.90
C ALA A 202 -19.85 2.75 -7.63
N ALA A 203 -20.16 3.97 -7.16
CA ALA A 203 -21.07 4.91 -7.81
C ALA A 203 -20.39 5.77 -8.90
N LEU A 204 -19.05 5.79 -8.97
CA LEU A 204 -18.32 6.39 -10.09
C LEU A 204 -18.41 5.44 -11.29
N GLU A 205 -19.04 5.89 -12.38
CA GLU A 205 -18.90 5.23 -13.66
C GLU A 205 -17.40 5.05 -13.92
N SER A 206 -16.95 3.82 -14.13
CA SER A 206 -15.53 3.53 -14.40
C SER A 206 -15.06 4.08 -15.75
N CYS A 207 -15.94 4.78 -16.47
CA CYS A 207 -15.68 5.36 -17.75
C CYS A 207 -16.25 6.77 -17.85
N GLU A 208 -15.49 7.69 -18.42
CA GLU A 208 -15.98 9.00 -18.84
C GLU A 208 -16.29 8.99 -20.33
N LYS A 209 -17.22 9.86 -20.78
CA LYS A 209 -17.40 10.13 -22.21
C LYS A 209 -16.50 11.28 -22.63
N ILE A 210 -15.43 10.98 -23.36
CA ILE A 210 -14.55 11.99 -23.95
C ILE A 210 -14.76 11.96 -25.46
N ARG A 211 -15.24 13.07 -26.03
CA ARG A 211 -15.49 13.21 -27.48
C ARG A 211 -16.41 12.12 -28.07
N GLY A 212 -17.34 11.62 -27.28
CA GLY A 212 -18.31 10.59 -27.70
C GLY A 212 -17.83 9.15 -27.49
N GLU A 213 -16.56 8.94 -27.12
CA GLU A 213 -16.01 7.62 -26.81
C GLU A 213 -16.02 7.35 -25.31
N ARG A 214 -16.33 6.10 -24.94
CA ARG A 214 -16.28 5.65 -23.55
C ARG A 214 -14.83 5.32 -23.20
N VAL A 215 -14.21 6.11 -22.34
CA VAL A 215 -12.82 5.93 -21.90
C VAL A 215 -12.81 5.49 -20.46
N CYS A 216 -12.20 4.33 -20.16
CA CYS A 216 -12.09 3.86 -18.78
C CYS A 216 -11.12 4.75 -17.99
N LEU A 217 -11.54 5.21 -16.80
CA LEU A 217 -10.75 6.09 -15.93
C LEU A 217 -9.41 5.46 -15.54
N GLU A 218 -9.40 4.14 -15.37
CA GLU A 218 -8.24 3.32 -15.07
C GLU A 218 -7.21 3.27 -16.22
N ASP A 219 -7.58 3.59 -17.46
CA ASP A 219 -6.64 3.64 -18.59
C ASP A 219 -5.94 4.99 -18.72
N GLN A 220 -6.37 5.99 -17.95
CA GLN A 220 -5.81 7.33 -17.93
C GLN A 220 -4.87 7.53 -16.73
N LEU A 221 -3.88 6.64 -16.60
CA LEU A 221 -2.84 6.76 -15.57
C LEU A 221 -1.72 7.67 -16.05
N LYS A 222 -1.34 8.67 -15.26
CA LYS A 222 -0.25 9.60 -15.60
C LYS A 222 1.12 9.10 -15.16
N VAL A 223 1.19 8.46 -14.01
CA VAL A 223 2.43 8.03 -13.37
C VAL A 223 2.62 6.53 -13.46
N PHE A 224 1.57 5.76 -13.16
CA PHE A 224 1.65 4.30 -13.10
C PHE A 224 1.36 3.65 -14.46
N GLU A 225 1.78 2.39 -14.56
CA GLU A 225 1.36 1.46 -15.61
C GLU A 225 0.76 0.21 -14.97
N LYS A 226 -0.45 -0.18 -15.40
CA LYS A 226 -1.20 -1.30 -14.79
C LYS A 226 -0.39 -2.60 -14.80
N PHE A 227 0.06 -3.01 -15.98
CA PHE A 227 0.78 -4.27 -16.15
C PHE A 227 2.08 -4.31 -15.33
N SER A 228 2.82 -3.20 -15.31
CA SER A 228 4.04 -3.08 -14.53
C SER A 228 3.76 -3.21 -13.02
N LEU A 229 2.71 -2.54 -12.53
CA LEU A 229 2.30 -2.61 -11.12
C LEU A 229 1.82 -4.01 -10.73
N GLU A 230 0.97 -4.63 -11.54
CA GLU A 230 0.48 -5.99 -11.26
C GLU A 230 1.61 -7.01 -11.24
N LYS A 231 2.56 -6.90 -12.18
CA LYS A 231 3.76 -7.74 -12.19
C LYS A 231 4.58 -7.53 -10.92
N PHE A 232 4.84 -6.27 -10.54
CA PHE A 232 5.56 -5.95 -9.31
C PHE A 232 4.87 -6.56 -8.07
N LEU A 233 3.54 -6.43 -7.95
CA LEU A 233 2.80 -7.00 -6.82
C LEU A 233 2.89 -8.53 -6.76
N MET A 234 2.81 -9.21 -7.92
CA MET A 234 2.96 -10.66 -7.99
C MET A 234 4.38 -11.10 -7.61
N ASP A 235 5.41 -10.41 -8.11
CA ASP A 235 6.82 -10.72 -7.81
C ASP A 235 7.09 -10.54 -6.31
N VAL A 236 6.66 -9.42 -5.71
CA VAL A 236 6.81 -9.15 -4.26
C VAL A 236 6.07 -10.20 -3.42
N ALA A 237 4.83 -10.54 -3.76
CA ALA A 237 4.08 -11.57 -3.05
C ALA A 237 4.76 -12.95 -3.13
N GLY A 238 5.31 -13.29 -4.30
CA GLY A 238 6.09 -14.50 -4.53
C GLY A 238 7.34 -14.57 -3.65
N ASP A 239 8.12 -13.49 -3.62
CA ASP A 239 9.32 -13.36 -2.80
C ASP A 239 8.98 -13.43 -1.31
N PHE A 240 7.90 -12.75 -0.89
CA PHE A 240 7.43 -12.77 0.49
C PHE A 240 7.10 -14.20 0.96
N CYS A 241 6.45 -14.99 0.10
CA CYS A 241 6.13 -16.39 0.40
C CYS A 241 7.38 -17.31 0.44
N ALA A 242 8.56 -16.80 0.09
CA ALA A 242 9.83 -17.53 0.13
C ALA A 242 10.76 -17.11 1.29
N LEU A 243 10.37 -16.10 2.08
CA LEU A 243 11.05 -15.68 3.32
C LEU A 243 10.89 -16.73 4.43
#